data_AF-A0A951BZ50-F1
#
_entry.id   AF-A0A951BZ50-F1
#
_cell.length_a   1.000
_cell.length_b   1.000
_cell.length_c   1.000
_cell.angle_alpha   90.00
_cell.angle_beta   90.00
_cell.angle_gamma   90.00
#
_symmetry.space_group_name_H-M   'P 1'
#
loop_
_entity.id
_entity.type
_entity.pdbx_description
1 polymer ?
#
loop_
_entity_poly.entity_id
_entity_poly.type
_entity_poly.pdbx_seq_one_letter_code
_entity_poly.pdbx_strand_id
1 'polypeptide(L)'
;MPQVTFTLNGQPATASYEEGMHFLEVLREECGVTSVKNGCAPEGACGCCAILVDGQPVLACLRKPEHIQGHEVVTLEGLPERMRHVLSEAFVLEGGVQCGFCIPGILVRASSLLRKGATEDRDAVAKALTGHLCRCTGYARIIDGIQTAGEAWEGGNGVTRAQPRRHYYFGEEFGLARTQPPGSHSAGIGQPITRYRGMEQSLGELPFVDDMRVPGMLHGAPVLSEHPRAKILAIDTTAASAMPGVVRILTAADVPGHRGTGLAIPDLPVFVAIGETTCCVGDMLALVVADTMFHARQAAEKVRVDYEVYPPVTDPFAALDPGAPQVHAPGNLHVHPNLLDTTAFSRGDVDTALAQSTHVIEQTFATQAIDPAFLEPEACLALPQGAGVKVFSQSQGSTFDQNQIAKVLNLAVEEVEIGLASSGGAFGAKEELSIQAQTALAAYLLGKPVKAVLTRRESTQLHPKRHPMTLQYTVGADAEGHLLAVRARIVGDTGAYAGTGAKCLLRAACHACGPYRVPNVDVEAKAVFTNNPTSGAMRGFGTNQAQFAMEGIMDLLAERVGVDGYDIRERNVLLPGDAFGPGQIMR
;
A
#
# COMPACT_ATOMS: atom_id res chain seq x y z
N MET A 1 21.93 -4.36 -29.95
CA MET A 1 20.55 -4.28 -29.46
C MET A 1 19.60 -4.24 -30.65
N PRO A 2 18.54 -5.06 -30.68
CA PRO A 2 17.44 -4.92 -31.64
C PRO A 2 16.78 -3.54 -31.52
N GLN A 3 16.07 -3.14 -32.58
CA GLN A 3 15.32 -1.88 -32.65
C GLN A 3 13.88 -2.15 -33.06
N VAL A 4 12.97 -1.29 -32.58
CA VAL A 4 11.58 -1.24 -33.03
C VAL A 4 11.29 0.14 -33.60
N THR A 5 10.66 0.20 -34.78
CA THR A 5 10.20 1.45 -35.42
C THR A 5 8.68 1.46 -35.47
N PHE A 6 8.07 2.55 -35.03
CA PHE A 6 6.61 2.72 -34.92
C PHE A 6 6.24 4.20 -34.97
N THR A 7 4.95 4.54 -34.96
CA THR A 7 4.48 5.92 -34.83
C THR A 7 4.03 6.16 -33.40
N LEU A 8 4.67 7.05 -32.66
CA LEU A 8 4.29 7.45 -31.31
C LEU A 8 3.63 8.82 -31.33
N ASN A 9 2.35 8.90 -30.93
CA ASN A 9 1.61 10.16 -30.83
C ASN A 9 1.68 11.01 -32.11
N GLY A 10 1.60 10.34 -33.28
CA GLY A 10 1.67 10.96 -34.60
C GLY A 10 3.07 11.27 -35.13
N GLN A 11 4.14 10.95 -34.37
CA GLN A 11 5.53 11.15 -34.79
C GLN A 11 6.23 9.80 -35.02
N PRO A 12 7.05 9.64 -36.08
CA PRO A 12 7.90 8.46 -36.23
C PRO A 12 8.85 8.32 -35.04
N ALA A 13 8.92 7.12 -34.48
CA ALA A 13 9.79 6.78 -33.35
C ALA A 13 10.60 5.52 -33.68
N THR A 14 11.84 5.46 -33.21
CA THR A 14 12.67 4.25 -33.22
C THR A 14 13.37 4.15 -31.89
N ALA A 15 13.24 2.99 -31.24
CA ALA A 15 13.83 2.74 -29.93
C ALA A 15 14.62 1.43 -29.95
N SER A 16 15.75 1.40 -29.24
CA SER A 16 16.50 0.17 -29.00
C SER A 16 15.92 -0.55 -27.79
N TYR A 17 16.04 -1.87 -27.73
CA TYR A 17 15.60 -2.65 -26.58
C TYR A 17 16.47 -3.89 -26.38
N GLU A 18 16.38 -4.50 -25.21
CA GLU A 18 17.00 -5.78 -24.89
C GLU A 18 15.99 -6.94 -25.05
N GLU A 19 16.47 -8.10 -25.48
CA GLU A 19 15.62 -9.28 -25.64
C GLU A 19 15.01 -9.69 -24.29
N GLY A 20 13.66 -9.76 -24.24
CA GLY A 20 12.92 -10.03 -23.01
C GLY A 20 12.25 -8.81 -22.38
N MET A 21 12.62 -7.58 -22.79
CA MET A 21 11.89 -6.37 -22.39
C MET A 21 10.45 -6.40 -22.89
N HIS A 22 9.54 -5.81 -22.12
CA HIS A 22 8.18 -5.55 -22.56
C HIS A 22 8.02 -4.11 -23.06
N PHE A 23 7.04 -3.84 -23.91
CA PHE A 23 6.90 -2.54 -24.58
C PHE A 23 6.65 -1.37 -23.62
N LEU A 24 6.09 -1.61 -22.44
CA LEU A 24 6.00 -0.58 -21.39
C LEU A 24 7.37 -0.06 -20.95
N GLU A 25 8.41 -0.89 -20.90
CA GLU A 25 9.77 -0.43 -20.56
C GLU A 25 10.31 0.44 -21.69
N VAL A 26 10.12 0.04 -22.95
CA VAL A 26 10.53 0.84 -24.12
C VAL A 26 9.86 2.21 -24.09
N LEU A 27 8.54 2.28 -23.86
CA LEU A 27 7.83 3.56 -23.80
C LEU A 27 8.36 4.47 -22.68
N ARG A 28 8.60 3.92 -21.49
CA ARG A 28 9.00 4.72 -20.32
C ARG A 28 10.48 5.10 -20.35
N GLU A 29 11.35 4.15 -20.61
CA GLU A 29 12.81 4.32 -20.49
C GLU A 29 13.43 4.90 -21.77
N GLU A 30 13.00 4.43 -22.94
CA GLU A 30 13.62 4.83 -24.22
C GLU A 30 12.88 6.00 -24.88
N CYS A 31 11.56 6.08 -24.72
CA CYS A 31 10.75 7.15 -25.30
C CYS A 31 10.38 8.27 -24.31
N GLY A 32 10.69 8.12 -23.02
CA GLY A 32 10.40 9.12 -21.98
C GLY A 32 8.91 9.33 -21.69
N VAL A 33 8.03 8.40 -22.07
CA VAL A 33 6.59 8.50 -21.85
C VAL A 33 6.23 8.00 -20.46
N THR A 34 6.03 8.92 -19.53
CA THR A 34 5.78 8.59 -18.11
C THR A 34 4.31 8.55 -17.72
N SER A 35 3.36 9.01 -18.56
CA SER A 35 1.92 8.88 -18.25
C SER A 35 1.46 7.42 -18.19
N VAL A 36 2.13 6.53 -18.92
CA VAL A 36 1.88 5.09 -18.94
C VAL A 36 2.50 4.47 -17.68
N LYS A 37 1.68 4.19 -16.67
CA LYS A 37 2.17 3.82 -15.33
C LYS A 37 2.44 2.33 -15.18
N ASN A 38 3.54 1.98 -14.52
CA ASN A 38 3.88 0.60 -14.16
C ASN A 38 3.33 0.24 -12.77
N GLY A 39 2.20 -0.47 -12.72
CA GLY A 39 1.63 -0.93 -11.43
C GLY A 39 1.76 -2.43 -11.16
N CYS A 40 1.78 -3.25 -12.22
CA CYS A 40 1.79 -4.72 -12.12
C CYS A 40 2.56 -5.39 -13.26
N ALA A 41 3.38 -4.66 -14.02
CA ALA A 41 4.04 -5.27 -15.16
C ALA A 41 4.93 -6.44 -14.72
N PRO A 42 4.99 -7.54 -15.50
CA PRO A 42 4.28 -7.80 -16.78
C PRO A 42 2.95 -8.58 -16.63
N GLU A 43 2.28 -8.53 -15.48
CA GLU A 43 1.11 -9.37 -15.15
C GLU A 43 -0.17 -8.94 -15.89
N GLY A 44 -0.28 -7.67 -16.28
CA GLY A 44 -1.45 -7.15 -17.01
C GLY A 44 -2.75 -7.05 -16.19
N ALA A 45 -2.68 -7.06 -14.87
CA ALA A 45 -3.84 -7.09 -13.98
C ALA A 45 -4.44 -5.72 -13.63
N CYS A 46 -3.66 -4.63 -13.67
CA CYS A 46 -4.09 -3.34 -13.10
C CYS A 46 -4.61 -2.29 -14.08
N GLY A 47 -4.38 -2.46 -15.39
CA GLY A 47 -4.81 -1.51 -16.43
C GLY A 47 -4.10 -0.15 -16.44
N CYS A 48 -3.11 0.09 -15.56
CA CYS A 48 -2.43 1.39 -15.44
C CYS A 48 -1.55 1.74 -16.65
N CYS A 49 -1.13 0.74 -17.42
CA CYS A 49 -0.29 0.90 -18.61
C CYS A 49 -1.08 0.88 -19.93
N ALA A 50 -2.36 1.26 -19.88
CA ALA A 50 -3.20 1.28 -21.08
C ALA A 50 -2.71 2.31 -22.09
N ILE A 51 -2.63 1.88 -23.35
CA ILE A 51 -2.31 2.68 -24.54
C ILE A 51 -3.31 2.33 -25.65
N LEU A 52 -3.37 3.12 -26.72
CA LEU A 52 -4.05 2.71 -27.95
C LEU A 52 -3.00 2.20 -28.94
N VAL A 53 -3.24 1.03 -29.53
CA VAL A 53 -2.51 0.53 -30.70
C VAL A 53 -3.49 0.44 -31.85
N ASP A 54 -3.24 1.17 -32.94
CA ASP A 54 -4.16 1.36 -34.08
C ASP A 54 -5.59 1.69 -33.63
N GLY A 55 -5.71 2.59 -32.66
CA GLY A 55 -6.99 3.02 -32.08
C GLY A 55 -7.64 2.06 -31.08
N GLN A 56 -7.08 0.87 -30.84
CA GLN A 56 -7.62 -0.10 -29.88
C GLN A 56 -6.89 -0.05 -28.52
N PRO A 57 -7.62 0.03 -27.39
CA PRO A 57 -7.01 -0.04 -26.06
C PRO A 57 -6.34 -1.39 -25.80
N VAL A 58 -5.05 -1.36 -25.45
CA VAL A 58 -4.26 -2.53 -25.05
C VAL A 58 -3.37 -2.18 -23.85
N LEU A 59 -2.82 -3.20 -23.18
CA LEU A 59 -1.90 -3.03 -22.07
C LEU A 59 -0.46 -3.13 -22.57
N ALA A 60 0.33 -2.06 -22.39
CA ALA A 60 1.71 -2.01 -22.89
C ALA A 60 2.62 -3.08 -22.27
N CYS A 61 2.39 -3.47 -21.01
CA CYS A 61 3.20 -4.50 -20.33
C CYS A 61 3.00 -5.92 -20.87
N LEU A 62 1.93 -6.17 -21.64
CA LEU A 62 1.64 -7.47 -22.27
C LEU A 62 2.04 -7.52 -23.75
N ARG A 63 2.79 -6.52 -24.22
CA ARG A 63 3.25 -6.43 -25.60
C ARG A 63 4.75 -6.54 -25.63
N LYS A 64 5.26 -7.30 -26.59
CA LYS A 64 6.69 -7.34 -26.88
C LYS A 64 7.04 -6.24 -27.88
N PRO A 65 8.22 -5.61 -27.79
CA PRO A 65 8.63 -4.54 -28.70
C PRO A 65 8.50 -4.92 -30.18
N GLU A 66 8.90 -6.13 -30.57
CA GLU A 66 8.82 -6.61 -31.96
C GLU A 66 7.38 -6.67 -32.51
N HIS A 67 6.38 -6.83 -31.65
CA HIS A 67 4.96 -6.83 -32.07
C HIS A 67 4.40 -5.42 -32.31
N ILE A 68 5.17 -4.37 -32.03
CA ILE A 68 4.76 -2.97 -32.25
C ILE A 68 5.37 -2.40 -33.53
N GLN A 69 6.21 -3.17 -34.23
CA GLN A 69 6.84 -2.74 -35.47
C GLN A 69 5.80 -2.24 -36.49
N GLY A 70 5.93 -0.98 -36.91
CA GLY A 70 5.09 -0.33 -37.91
C GLY A 70 3.71 0.11 -37.42
N HIS A 71 3.33 -0.17 -36.17
CA HIS A 71 2.02 0.19 -35.63
C HIS A 71 1.94 1.66 -35.19
N GLU A 72 0.72 2.20 -35.10
CA GLU A 72 0.45 3.49 -34.46
C GLU A 72 0.20 3.27 -32.95
N VAL A 73 0.95 3.97 -32.12
CA VAL A 73 0.82 3.99 -30.67
C VAL A 73 0.38 5.38 -30.22
N VAL A 74 -0.75 5.46 -29.52
CA VAL A 74 -1.24 6.69 -28.90
C VAL A 74 -1.31 6.51 -27.39
N THR A 75 -0.56 7.34 -26.67
CA THR A 75 -0.54 7.43 -25.22
C THR A 75 -1.44 8.57 -24.76
N LEU A 76 -1.49 8.86 -23.46
CA LEU A 76 -2.33 9.95 -22.96
C LEU A 76 -1.93 11.30 -23.57
N GLU A 77 -0.63 11.53 -23.76
CA GLU A 77 -0.04 12.73 -24.36
C GLU A 77 -0.44 12.93 -25.83
N GLY A 78 -0.71 11.84 -26.56
CA GLY A 78 -1.12 11.89 -27.96
C GLY A 78 -2.63 12.08 -28.17
N LEU A 79 -3.43 12.11 -27.11
CA LEU A 79 -4.86 12.42 -27.24
C LEU A 79 -5.07 13.91 -27.61
N PRO A 80 -6.14 14.22 -28.37
CA PRO A 80 -6.48 15.61 -28.69
C PRO A 80 -6.56 16.49 -27.44
N GLU A 81 -6.01 17.70 -27.49
CA GLU A 81 -5.92 18.61 -26.34
C GLU A 81 -7.29 18.86 -25.68
N ARG A 82 -8.33 19.15 -26.47
CA ARG A 82 -9.71 19.29 -25.98
C ARG A 82 -10.17 18.05 -25.20
N MET A 83 -9.86 16.85 -25.69
CA MET A 83 -10.26 15.60 -25.06
C MET A 83 -9.54 15.40 -23.72
N ARG A 84 -8.24 15.69 -23.66
CA ARG A 84 -7.47 15.66 -22.41
C ARG A 84 -8.07 16.61 -21.37
N HIS A 85 -8.35 17.85 -21.76
CA HIS A 85 -8.96 18.85 -20.87
C HIS A 85 -10.32 18.40 -20.33
N VAL A 86 -11.24 17.97 -21.21
CA VAL A 86 -12.58 17.50 -20.82
C VAL A 86 -12.50 16.31 -19.86
N LEU A 87 -11.64 15.34 -20.15
CA LEU A 87 -11.44 14.16 -19.30
C LEU A 87 -10.88 14.56 -17.93
N SER A 88 -9.81 15.36 -17.89
CA SER A 88 -9.19 15.76 -16.63
C SER A 88 -10.13 16.61 -15.77
N GLU A 89 -10.83 17.57 -16.38
CA GLU A 89 -11.73 18.47 -15.67
C GLU A 89 -12.92 17.70 -15.08
N ALA A 90 -13.53 16.80 -15.87
CA ALA A 90 -14.63 15.96 -15.39
C ALA A 90 -14.21 15.03 -14.26
N PHE A 91 -13.05 14.37 -14.36
CA PHE A 91 -12.56 13.48 -13.31
C PHE A 91 -12.25 14.24 -12.02
N VAL A 92 -11.74 15.46 -12.09
CA VAL A 92 -11.46 16.26 -10.90
C VAL A 92 -12.74 16.79 -10.29
N LEU A 93 -13.68 17.29 -11.10
CA LEU A 93 -14.99 17.77 -10.66
C LEU A 93 -15.73 16.67 -9.86
N GLU A 94 -15.76 15.45 -10.37
CA GLU A 94 -16.48 14.34 -9.77
C GLU A 94 -15.74 13.68 -8.60
N GLY A 95 -14.51 14.11 -8.29
CA GLY A 95 -13.68 13.47 -7.26
C GLY A 95 -13.18 12.08 -7.68
N GLY A 96 -13.08 11.82 -8.99
CA GLY A 96 -12.51 10.62 -9.58
C GLY A 96 -10.98 10.51 -9.42
N VAL A 97 -10.31 11.54 -8.90
CA VAL A 97 -8.85 11.59 -8.68
C VAL A 97 -8.52 11.63 -7.19
N GLN A 98 -7.88 10.57 -6.70
CA GLN A 98 -7.27 10.53 -5.36
C GLN A 98 -5.74 10.42 -5.44
N CYS A 99 -5.15 9.22 -5.42
CA CYS A 99 -3.70 9.08 -5.58
C CYS A 99 -3.23 9.35 -7.03
N GLY A 100 -4.13 9.29 -8.01
CA GLY A 100 -3.84 9.63 -9.40
C GLY A 100 -3.21 8.52 -10.24
N PHE A 101 -2.56 7.53 -9.63
CA PHE A 101 -1.70 6.57 -10.36
C PHE A 101 -2.42 5.75 -11.44
N CYS A 102 -3.66 5.29 -11.19
CA CYS A 102 -4.44 4.56 -12.20
C CYS A 102 -5.09 5.46 -13.25
N ILE A 103 -5.23 6.75 -12.97
CA ILE A 103 -6.10 7.64 -13.73
C ILE A 103 -5.62 7.79 -15.18
N PRO A 104 -4.32 7.94 -15.49
CA PRO A 104 -3.86 8.02 -16.87
C PRO A 104 -4.33 6.85 -17.76
N GLY A 105 -4.16 5.61 -17.31
CA GLY A 105 -4.63 4.43 -18.05
C GLY A 105 -6.15 4.38 -18.18
N ILE A 106 -6.88 4.82 -17.15
CA ILE A 106 -8.34 4.94 -17.18
C ILE A 106 -8.78 6.03 -18.18
N LEU A 107 -8.07 7.16 -18.27
CA LEU A 107 -8.37 8.22 -19.24
C LEU A 107 -8.14 7.74 -20.68
N VAL A 108 -7.11 6.93 -20.93
CA VAL A 108 -6.93 6.28 -22.24
C VAL A 108 -8.13 5.39 -22.57
N ARG A 109 -8.62 4.59 -21.62
CA ARG A 109 -9.83 3.78 -21.81
C ARG A 109 -11.07 4.64 -22.03
N ALA A 110 -11.26 5.68 -21.22
CA ALA A 110 -12.38 6.61 -21.33
C ALA A 110 -12.38 7.32 -22.69
N SER A 111 -11.22 7.70 -23.21
CA SER A 111 -11.10 8.33 -24.54
C SER A 111 -11.67 7.45 -25.66
N SER A 112 -11.48 6.12 -25.56
CA SER A 112 -12.08 5.15 -26.48
C SER A 112 -13.62 5.10 -26.37
N LEU A 113 -14.17 5.24 -25.16
CA LEU A 113 -15.62 5.31 -24.94
C LEU A 113 -16.22 6.60 -25.49
N LEU A 114 -15.57 7.76 -25.26
CA LEU A 114 -15.99 9.05 -25.79
C LEU A 114 -16.07 9.03 -27.32
N ARG A 115 -15.06 8.47 -28.00
CA ARG A 115 -15.04 8.34 -29.47
C ARG A 115 -16.17 7.46 -30.01
N LYS A 116 -16.66 6.52 -29.21
CA LYS A 116 -17.73 5.58 -29.58
C LYS A 116 -19.14 6.05 -29.17
N GLY A 117 -19.26 7.19 -28.47
CA GLY A 117 -20.55 7.61 -27.88
C GLY A 117 -21.06 6.59 -26.85
N ALA A 118 -20.16 5.91 -26.14
CA ALA A 118 -20.47 4.78 -25.26
C ALA A 118 -20.32 5.14 -23.77
N THR A 119 -20.74 6.35 -23.40
CA THR A 119 -20.58 6.91 -22.04
C THR A 119 -21.87 7.08 -21.27
N GLU A 120 -23.05 6.95 -21.90
CA GLU A 120 -24.33 7.18 -21.23
C GLU A 120 -24.69 6.05 -20.26
N ASP A 121 -24.54 4.79 -20.70
CA ASP A 121 -24.86 3.60 -19.90
C ASP A 121 -23.79 3.33 -18.83
N ARG A 122 -24.19 3.49 -17.56
CA ARG A 122 -23.33 3.30 -16.39
C ARG A 122 -22.79 1.89 -16.28
N ASP A 123 -23.60 0.87 -16.56
CA ASP A 123 -23.21 -0.54 -16.44
C ASP A 123 -22.25 -0.93 -17.58
N ALA A 124 -22.47 -0.39 -18.79
CA ALA A 124 -21.54 -0.55 -19.89
C ALA A 124 -20.18 0.11 -19.59
N VAL A 125 -20.17 1.31 -19.01
CA VAL A 125 -18.93 1.98 -18.56
C VAL A 125 -18.23 1.15 -17.47
N ALA A 126 -18.96 0.66 -16.47
CA ALA A 126 -18.40 -0.20 -15.43
C ALA A 126 -17.77 -1.46 -16.01
N LYS A 127 -18.49 -2.15 -16.92
CA LYS A 127 -17.97 -3.33 -17.63
C LYS A 127 -16.70 -3.00 -18.42
N ALA A 128 -16.66 -1.85 -19.10
CA ALA A 128 -15.50 -1.41 -19.84
C ALA A 128 -14.26 -1.14 -18.97
N LEU A 129 -14.44 -0.93 -17.65
CA LEU A 129 -13.36 -0.72 -16.68
C LEU A 129 -12.93 -2.00 -15.95
N THR A 130 -13.48 -3.18 -16.29
CA THR A 130 -13.16 -4.44 -15.57
C THR A 130 -11.66 -4.74 -15.51
N GLY A 131 -10.90 -4.36 -16.54
CA GLY A 131 -9.44 -4.51 -16.60
C GLY A 131 -8.64 -3.37 -15.92
N HIS A 132 -9.29 -2.42 -15.24
CA HIS A 132 -8.66 -1.29 -14.58
C HIS A 132 -8.89 -1.34 -13.07
N LEU A 133 -7.80 -1.36 -12.31
CA LEU A 133 -7.85 -1.34 -10.86
C LEU A 133 -7.76 0.10 -10.34
N CYS A 134 -8.58 0.42 -9.34
CA CYS A 134 -8.44 1.64 -8.53
C CYS A 134 -8.63 1.30 -7.05
N ARG A 135 -7.59 1.53 -6.24
CA ARG A 135 -7.62 1.22 -4.80
C ARG A 135 -8.20 2.34 -3.93
N CYS A 136 -8.35 3.55 -4.48
CA CYS A 136 -8.67 4.75 -3.70
C CYS A 136 -10.15 5.15 -3.73
N THR A 137 -10.80 5.11 -4.90
CA THR A 137 -12.04 5.86 -5.14
C THR A 137 -13.33 5.05 -5.00
N GLY A 138 -13.24 3.71 -4.95
CA GLY A 138 -14.43 2.85 -4.97
C GLY A 138 -15.21 2.90 -6.28
N TYR A 139 -14.57 3.34 -7.39
CA TYR A 139 -15.09 3.36 -8.78
C TYR A 139 -16.25 4.29 -9.09
N ALA A 140 -17.21 4.51 -8.18
CA ALA A 140 -18.41 5.28 -8.47
C ALA A 140 -18.10 6.66 -9.07
N ARG A 141 -17.11 7.36 -8.51
CA ARG A 141 -16.66 8.69 -8.98
C ARG A 141 -15.85 8.66 -10.28
N ILE A 142 -15.22 7.54 -10.60
CA ILE A 142 -14.55 7.35 -11.90
C ILE A 142 -15.59 7.21 -12.99
N ILE A 143 -16.63 6.41 -12.75
CA ILE A 143 -17.73 6.23 -13.70
C ILE A 143 -18.44 7.58 -13.91
N ASP A 144 -18.72 8.31 -12.84
CA ASP A 144 -19.28 9.67 -12.91
C ASP A 144 -18.44 10.60 -13.80
N GLY A 145 -17.11 10.58 -13.62
CA GLY A 145 -16.17 11.36 -14.43
C GLY A 145 -16.24 11.02 -15.92
N ILE A 146 -16.38 9.74 -16.27
CA ILE A 146 -16.53 9.29 -17.67
C ILE A 146 -17.86 9.77 -18.26
N GLN A 147 -18.97 9.64 -17.52
CA GLN A 147 -20.28 10.10 -18.00
C GLN A 147 -20.30 11.64 -18.17
N THR A 148 -19.75 12.39 -17.22
CA THR A 148 -19.62 13.86 -17.30
C THR A 148 -18.73 14.28 -18.47
N ALA A 149 -17.62 13.57 -18.70
CA ALA A 149 -16.77 13.82 -19.87
C ALA A 149 -17.49 13.52 -21.20
N GLY A 150 -18.30 12.46 -21.25
CA GLY A 150 -19.13 12.11 -22.40
C GLY A 150 -20.12 13.19 -22.79
N GLU A 151 -20.92 13.66 -21.82
CA GLU A 151 -21.89 14.75 -22.02
C GLU A 151 -21.22 16.04 -22.52
N ALA A 152 -20.07 16.41 -21.92
CA ALA A 152 -19.31 17.59 -22.35
C ALA A 152 -18.71 17.40 -23.75
N TRP A 153 -18.22 16.19 -24.06
CA TRP A 153 -17.64 15.87 -25.36
C TRP A 153 -18.64 16.01 -26.50
N GLU A 154 -19.83 15.41 -26.34
CA GLU A 154 -20.93 15.42 -27.31
C GLU A 154 -21.59 16.80 -27.44
N GLY A 155 -21.74 17.52 -26.33
CA GLY A 155 -22.34 18.86 -26.31
C GLY A 155 -21.47 19.96 -26.95
N GLY A 156 -20.26 19.65 -27.42
CA GLY A 156 -19.35 20.60 -28.09
C GLY A 156 -18.71 21.66 -27.18
N ASN A 157 -19.21 21.81 -25.95
CA ASN A 157 -18.74 22.78 -24.95
C ASN A 157 -17.71 22.15 -23.98
N GLY A 158 -17.17 22.95 -23.06
CA GLY A 158 -16.37 22.45 -21.92
C GLY A 158 -17.24 21.77 -20.85
N VAL A 159 -16.65 21.37 -19.73
CA VAL A 159 -17.45 20.82 -18.60
C VAL A 159 -18.28 21.95 -17.99
N THR A 160 -19.62 21.89 -18.14
CA THR A 160 -20.53 23.01 -17.78
C THR A 160 -21.11 22.94 -16.38
N ARG A 161 -20.92 21.83 -15.65
CA ARG A 161 -21.58 21.61 -14.35
C ARG A 161 -20.86 22.33 -13.22
N ALA A 162 -21.59 23.17 -12.48
CA ALA A 162 -21.10 23.84 -11.28
C ALA A 162 -20.99 22.91 -10.05
N GLN A 163 -21.57 21.70 -10.11
CA GLN A 163 -21.56 20.72 -9.02
C GLN A 163 -21.37 19.28 -9.54
N PRO A 164 -20.76 18.39 -8.74
CA PRO A 164 -20.61 16.98 -9.07
C PRO A 164 -21.94 16.23 -9.13
N ARG A 165 -21.96 15.08 -9.83
CA ARG A 165 -23.07 14.13 -9.84
C ARG A 165 -23.41 13.67 -8.43
N ARG A 166 -24.72 13.59 -8.16
CA ARG A 166 -25.27 13.06 -6.92
C ARG A 166 -25.91 11.71 -7.20
N HIS A 167 -25.70 10.76 -6.30
CA HIS A 167 -26.33 9.44 -6.34
C HIS A 167 -27.35 9.35 -5.22
N TYR A 168 -28.51 8.78 -5.53
CA TYR A 168 -29.52 8.42 -4.54
C TYR A 168 -29.16 7.04 -4.00
N TYR A 169 -28.81 6.97 -2.73
CA TYR A 169 -28.75 5.69 -2.02
C TYR A 169 -30.08 5.50 -1.31
N PHE A 170 -30.69 4.32 -1.47
CA PHE A 170 -31.96 3.95 -0.83
C PHE A 170 -33.18 4.83 -1.19
N GLY A 171 -33.16 5.49 -2.36
CA GLY A 171 -34.31 6.27 -2.85
C GLY A 171 -34.51 7.64 -2.18
N GLU A 172 -33.62 8.04 -1.26
CA GLU A 172 -33.69 9.32 -0.55
C GLU A 172 -32.51 10.22 -0.91
N GLU A 173 -32.74 11.54 -0.93
CA GLU A 173 -31.71 12.56 -1.18
C GLU A 173 -30.76 12.68 0.03
N PHE A 174 -29.96 11.64 0.30
CA PHE A 174 -28.90 11.71 1.31
C PHE A 174 -27.54 11.95 0.67
N GLY A 175 -27.28 13.21 0.36
CA GLY A 175 -26.14 13.85 1.00
C GLY A 175 -26.69 14.55 2.24
N LEU A 176 -25.88 14.83 3.26
CA LEU A 176 -26.18 16.03 4.06
C LEU A 176 -26.54 17.11 3.03
N ALA A 177 -27.75 17.66 3.09
CA ALA A 177 -28.05 18.87 2.36
C ALA A 177 -27.04 19.87 2.93
N ARG A 178 -25.85 19.94 2.32
CA ARG A 178 -24.89 21.00 2.50
C ARG A 178 -25.54 22.18 1.83
N THR A 179 -26.65 22.64 2.40
CA THR A 179 -27.24 23.93 2.11
C THR A 179 -26.07 24.88 2.34
N GLN A 180 -25.56 25.46 1.26
CA GLN A 180 -24.64 26.56 1.41
C GLN A 180 -25.40 27.61 2.22
N PRO A 181 -24.96 27.95 3.45
CA PRO A 181 -25.62 29.00 4.19
C PRO A 181 -25.64 30.26 3.30
N PRO A 182 -26.72 31.06 3.30
CA PRO A 182 -26.77 32.30 2.54
C PRO A 182 -25.53 33.15 2.85
N GLY A 183 -24.73 33.49 1.82
CA GLY A 183 -23.45 34.19 1.98
C GLY A 183 -22.19 33.31 2.02
N SER A 184 -22.33 31.99 1.86
CA SER A 184 -21.21 31.07 1.65
C SER A 184 -20.41 31.44 0.39
N HIS A 185 -19.14 31.78 0.54
CA HIS A 185 -18.22 31.92 -0.58
C HIS A 185 -17.99 30.57 -1.27
N SER A 186 -17.77 30.57 -2.59
CA SER A 186 -17.58 29.38 -3.43
C SER A 186 -16.26 28.62 -3.18
N ALA A 187 -15.44 29.10 -2.23
CA ALA A 187 -14.19 28.48 -1.81
C ALA A 187 -14.10 28.51 -0.28
N GLY A 188 -13.91 27.36 0.36
CA GLY A 188 -13.77 27.27 1.82
C GLY A 188 -13.89 25.87 2.40
N ILE A 189 -13.62 25.75 3.70
CA ILE A 189 -13.72 24.49 4.46
C ILE A 189 -15.15 23.92 4.34
N GLY A 190 -15.26 22.63 4.02
CA GLY A 190 -16.55 21.93 3.86
C GLY A 190 -17.18 22.02 2.46
N GLN A 191 -16.66 22.86 1.57
CA GLN A 191 -17.12 22.98 0.19
C GLN A 191 -16.48 21.91 -0.72
N PRO A 192 -17.17 21.39 -1.75
CA PRO A 192 -16.64 20.43 -2.70
C PRO A 192 -15.73 21.11 -3.75
N ILE A 193 -14.65 21.73 -3.29
CA ILE A 193 -13.70 22.42 -4.18
C ILE A 193 -12.86 21.42 -4.98
N THR A 194 -12.47 21.84 -6.19
CA THR A 194 -11.53 21.14 -7.06
C THR A 194 -10.23 20.83 -6.31
N ARG A 195 -9.78 19.58 -6.42
CA ARG A 195 -8.51 19.14 -5.84
C ARG A 195 -7.34 19.95 -6.42
N TYR A 196 -6.51 20.53 -5.55
CA TYR A 196 -5.28 21.20 -5.96
C TYR A 196 -4.41 20.26 -6.82
N ARG A 197 -3.99 20.74 -8.01
CA ARG A 197 -3.24 19.97 -9.02
C ARG A 197 -3.91 18.67 -9.48
N GLY A 198 -5.22 18.53 -9.28
CA GLY A 198 -5.96 17.32 -9.65
C GLY A 198 -5.91 17.01 -11.15
N MET A 199 -5.89 18.05 -11.99
CA MET A 199 -5.83 17.89 -13.45
C MET A 199 -4.47 17.34 -13.88
N GLU A 200 -3.37 17.97 -13.44
CA GLU A 200 -2.00 17.50 -13.68
C GLU A 200 -1.84 16.04 -13.20
N GLN A 201 -2.39 15.72 -12.04
CA GLN A 201 -2.35 14.38 -11.47
C GLN A 201 -3.16 13.36 -12.31
N SER A 202 -4.31 13.76 -12.86
CA SER A 202 -5.11 12.92 -13.76
C SER A 202 -4.43 12.65 -15.10
N LEU A 203 -3.69 13.64 -15.60
CA LEU A 203 -2.95 13.59 -16.86
C LEU A 203 -1.57 12.90 -16.71
N GLY A 204 -1.19 12.54 -15.48
CA GLY A 204 0.10 11.91 -15.19
C GLY A 204 1.29 12.88 -15.29
N GLU A 205 1.03 14.19 -15.27
CA GLU A 205 2.02 15.28 -15.36
C GLU A 205 2.70 15.57 -14.01
N LEU A 206 2.08 15.17 -12.91
CA LEU A 206 2.70 15.17 -11.59
C LEU A 206 3.56 13.90 -11.44
N PRO A 207 4.90 14.00 -11.34
CA PRO A 207 5.76 12.82 -11.35
C PRO A 207 5.62 12.03 -10.03
N PHE A 208 5.49 10.72 -10.19
CA PHE A 208 5.77 9.76 -9.14
C PHE A 208 7.27 9.41 -9.14
N VAL A 209 7.78 8.72 -8.10
CA VAL A 209 9.22 8.44 -7.99
C VAL A 209 9.75 7.67 -9.20
N ASP A 210 9.01 6.66 -9.67
CA ASP A 210 9.43 5.89 -10.84
C ASP A 210 9.38 6.71 -12.15
N ASP A 211 8.69 7.84 -12.19
CA ASP A 211 8.69 8.74 -13.35
C ASP A 211 9.93 9.66 -13.38
N MET A 212 10.62 9.83 -12.25
CA MET A 212 11.77 10.73 -12.17
C MET A 212 12.98 10.17 -12.93
N ARG A 213 13.69 11.04 -13.64
CA ARG A 213 14.93 10.73 -14.37
C ARG A 213 15.98 11.79 -14.04
N VAL A 214 17.20 11.34 -13.79
CA VAL A 214 18.37 12.20 -13.51
C VAL A 214 19.55 11.72 -14.35
N PRO A 215 20.38 12.62 -14.92
CA PRO A 215 21.54 12.21 -15.71
C PRO A 215 22.49 11.29 -14.93
N GLY A 216 22.96 10.22 -15.58
CA GLY A 216 23.92 9.27 -15.00
C GLY A 216 23.35 8.38 -13.90
N MET A 217 22.02 8.32 -13.75
CA MET A 217 21.33 7.46 -12.80
C MET A 217 21.56 5.98 -13.09
N LEU A 218 21.85 5.23 -12.03
CA LEU A 218 21.91 3.77 -12.01
C LEU A 218 20.61 3.20 -11.44
N HIS A 219 20.42 1.89 -11.59
CA HIS A 219 19.21 1.19 -11.22
C HIS A 219 19.50 0.05 -10.24
N GLY A 220 18.71 -0.03 -9.17
CA GLY A 220 18.81 -1.05 -8.13
C GLY A 220 17.71 -2.11 -8.23
N ALA A 221 18.07 -3.39 -8.18
CA ALA A 221 17.16 -4.53 -8.07
C ALA A 221 17.49 -5.36 -6.83
N PRO A 222 16.51 -5.71 -5.98
CA PRO A 222 16.77 -6.46 -4.76
C PRO A 222 17.00 -7.95 -5.06
N VAL A 223 17.77 -8.60 -4.18
CA VAL A 223 17.82 -10.06 -4.07
C VAL A 223 17.13 -10.42 -2.76
N LEU A 224 16.02 -11.13 -2.84
CA LEU A 224 15.18 -11.46 -1.69
C LEU A 224 15.33 -12.93 -1.30
N SER A 225 15.17 -13.23 -0.02
CA SER A 225 15.11 -14.58 0.49
C SER A 225 13.90 -15.33 -0.05
N GLU A 226 14.12 -16.56 -0.51
CA GLU A 226 13.08 -17.51 -0.88
C GLU A 226 12.55 -18.30 0.33
N HIS A 227 13.25 -18.23 1.47
CA HIS A 227 12.95 -19.04 2.64
C HIS A 227 12.48 -18.20 3.83
N PRO A 228 11.35 -18.55 4.46
CA PRO A 228 10.83 -17.85 5.63
C PRO A 228 11.73 -18.01 6.86
N ARG A 229 12.50 -19.09 6.92
CA ARG A 229 13.46 -19.34 8.00
C ARG A 229 14.63 -20.18 7.52
N ALA A 230 15.76 -19.54 7.28
CA ALA A 230 16.97 -20.22 6.86
C ALA A 230 18.22 -19.45 7.29
N LYS A 231 19.25 -20.16 7.75
CA LYS A 231 20.55 -19.55 8.00
C LYS A 231 21.28 -19.34 6.68
N ILE A 232 21.80 -18.13 6.48
CA ILE A 232 22.58 -17.80 5.28
C ILE A 232 24.01 -18.30 5.49
N LEU A 233 24.45 -19.25 4.68
CA LEU A 233 25.80 -19.81 4.74
C LEU A 233 26.77 -19.04 3.84
N ALA A 234 26.31 -18.65 2.65
CA ALA A 234 27.09 -17.87 1.69
C ALA A 234 26.17 -17.12 0.71
N ILE A 235 26.67 -16.00 0.17
CA ILE A 235 26.05 -15.26 -0.94
C ILE A 235 27.12 -15.13 -2.04
N ASP A 236 26.95 -15.86 -3.13
CA ASP A 236 27.84 -15.82 -4.30
C ASP A 236 27.28 -14.86 -5.36
N THR A 237 28.02 -13.78 -5.57
CA THR A 237 27.71 -12.71 -6.52
C THR A 237 28.55 -12.77 -7.80
N THR A 238 29.40 -13.78 -7.96
CA THR A 238 30.41 -13.85 -9.04
C THR A 238 29.78 -13.81 -10.43
N ALA A 239 28.77 -14.64 -10.66
CA ALA A 239 28.08 -14.70 -11.96
C ALA A 239 27.33 -13.39 -12.27
N ALA A 240 26.61 -12.87 -11.29
CA ALA A 240 25.88 -11.60 -11.40
C ALA A 240 26.82 -10.42 -11.66
N SER A 241 27.97 -10.35 -10.98
CA SER A 241 28.93 -9.25 -11.12
C SER A 241 29.59 -9.19 -12.51
N ALA A 242 29.63 -10.31 -13.23
CA ALA A 242 30.17 -10.39 -14.59
C ALA A 242 29.14 -10.04 -15.68
N MET A 243 27.88 -9.79 -15.32
CA MET A 243 26.82 -9.51 -16.29
C MET A 243 26.90 -8.08 -16.86
N PRO A 244 26.35 -7.87 -18.08
CA PRO A 244 26.31 -6.55 -18.69
C PRO A 244 25.72 -5.50 -17.77
N GLY A 245 26.33 -4.32 -17.75
CA GLY A 245 25.80 -3.14 -17.06
C GLY A 245 25.94 -3.15 -15.54
N VAL A 246 26.30 -4.27 -14.90
CA VAL A 246 26.42 -4.36 -13.44
C VAL A 246 27.58 -3.51 -12.95
N VAL A 247 27.29 -2.63 -12.00
CA VAL A 247 28.24 -1.69 -11.41
C VAL A 247 28.73 -2.20 -10.06
N ARG A 248 27.81 -2.64 -9.19
CA ARG A 248 28.12 -3.16 -7.85
C ARG A 248 26.96 -3.97 -7.30
N ILE A 249 27.27 -4.95 -6.46
CA ILE A 249 26.28 -5.68 -5.66
C ILE A 249 26.58 -5.39 -4.20
N LEU A 250 25.58 -4.89 -3.48
CA LEU A 250 25.69 -4.50 -2.08
C LEU A 250 25.07 -5.55 -1.18
N THR A 251 25.69 -5.79 -0.04
CA THR A 251 25.24 -6.73 1.00
C THR A 251 25.31 -6.06 2.38
N ALA A 252 24.98 -6.83 3.42
CA ALA A 252 25.14 -6.40 4.81
C ALA A 252 26.54 -5.85 5.16
N ALA A 253 27.59 -6.34 4.50
CA ALA A 253 28.98 -5.92 4.74
C ALA A 253 29.29 -4.49 4.25
N ASP A 254 28.46 -3.94 3.36
CA ASP A 254 28.66 -2.62 2.78
C ASP A 254 28.03 -1.50 3.62
N VAL A 255 27.23 -1.83 4.65
CA VAL A 255 26.55 -0.84 5.50
C VAL A 255 27.56 -0.20 6.47
N PRO A 256 27.84 1.12 6.37
CA PRO A 256 28.86 1.77 7.19
C PRO A 256 28.42 2.09 8.62
N GLY A 257 27.11 2.19 8.85
CA GLY A 257 26.52 2.51 10.15
C GLY A 257 25.66 1.39 10.71
N HIS A 258 24.46 1.72 11.17
CA HIS A 258 23.54 0.77 11.77
C HIS A 258 22.88 -0.11 10.69
N ARG A 259 22.92 -1.42 10.89
CA ARG A 259 22.32 -2.39 9.95
C ARG A 259 20.81 -2.59 10.12
N GLY A 260 20.21 -2.08 11.20
CA GLY A 260 18.79 -2.25 11.52
C GLY A 260 17.97 -0.98 11.36
N THR A 261 16.76 -1.13 10.84
CA THR A 261 15.71 -0.12 10.69
C THR A 261 14.40 -0.60 11.33
N GLY A 262 13.42 0.27 11.49
CA GLY A 262 12.12 0.00 12.09
C GLY A 262 11.66 1.16 13.00
N LEU A 263 10.36 1.46 13.00
CA LEU A 263 9.81 2.60 13.76
C LEU A 263 9.85 2.40 15.28
N ALA A 264 9.56 1.19 15.77
CA ALA A 264 9.52 0.90 17.21
C ALA A 264 10.82 0.24 17.71
N ILE A 265 11.26 -0.80 17.02
CA ILE A 265 12.49 -1.54 17.28
C ILE A 265 13.24 -1.59 15.95
N PRO A 266 14.56 -1.34 15.92
CA PRO A 266 15.34 -1.40 14.69
C PRO A 266 15.66 -2.84 14.26
N ASP A 267 14.68 -3.75 14.30
CA ASP A 267 14.84 -5.19 14.08
C ASP A 267 14.78 -5.63 12.62
N LEU A 268 14.34 -4.77 11.70
CA LEU A 268 14.35 -5.02 10.25
C LEU A 268 15.74 -4.74 9.68
N PRO A 269 16.49 -5.74 9.22
CA PRO A 269 17.82 -5.52 8.66
C PRO A 269 17.74 -4.85 7.28
N VAL A 270 18.64 -3.91 7.01
CA VAL A 270 18.87 -3.36 5.66
C VAL A 270 19.22 -4.50 4.69
N PHE A 271 20.06 -5.42 5.15
CA PHE A 271 20.30 -6.73 4.54
C PHE A 271 20.55 -7.79 5.63
N VAL A 272 19.97 -8.99 5.48
CA VAL A 272 20.31 -10.14 6.33
C VAL A 272 21.72 -10.61 5.98
N ALA A 273 22.61 -10.74 6.97
CA ALA A 273 24.00 -11.12 6.74
C ALA A 273 24.22 -12.63 6.65
N ILE A 274 25.34 -13.00 6.04
CA ILE A 274 25.91 -14.34 6.17
C ILE A 274 26.10 -14.66 7.66
N GLY A 275 25.62 -15.82 8.08
CA GLY A 275 25.59 -16.29 9.47
C GLY A 275 24.30 -15.99 10.22
N GLU A 276 23.48 -15.04 9.75
CA GLU A 276 22.16 -14.72 10.32
C GLU A 276 21.07 -15.62 9.72
N THR A 277 19.90 -15.64 10.37
CA THR A 277 18.73 -16.43 9.93
C THR A 277 17.68 -15.50 9.34
N THR A 278 17.10 -15.84 8.19
CA THR A 278 15.96 -15.10 7.65
C THR A 278 14.74 -15.25 8.55
N CYS A 279 13.95 -14.19 8.68
CA CYS A 279 12.74 -14.14 9.47
C CYS A 279 11.48 -14.25 8.60
N CYS A 280 11.52 -13.91 7.31
CA CYS A 280 10.42 -14.18 6.36
C CYS A 280 10.88 -14.32 4.90
N VAL A 281 9.96 -14.80 4.05
CA VAL A 281 10.10 -14.64 2.60
C VAL A 281 10.05 -13.16 2.28
N GLY A 282 10.99 -12.69 1.46
CA GLY A 282 11.11 -11.28 1.14
C GLY A 282 12.21 -10.56 1.92
N ASP A 283 12.86 -11.20 2.89
CA ASP A 283 14.05 -10.62 3.52
C ASP A 283 15.09 -10.22 2.47
N MET A 284 15.57 -8.97 2.54
CA MET A 284 16.53 -8.49 1.55
C MET A 284 17.94 -8.99 1.90
N LEU A 285 18.61 -9.58 0.92
CA LEU A 285 19.94 -10.18 1.08
C LEU A 285 21.02 -9.35 0.40
N ALA A 286 20.68 -8.76 -0.74
CA ALA A 286 21.55 -7.89 -1.50
C ALA A 286 20.76 -6.88 -2.34
N LEU A 287 21.44 -5.84 -2.83
CA LEU A 287 20.95 -4.94 -3.88
C LEU A 287 21.94 -4.95 -5.04
N VAL A 288 21.50 -5.40 -6.21
CA VAL A 288 22.27 -5.33 -7.45
C VAL A 288 22.06 -3.96 -8.09
N VAL A 289 23.14 -3.25 -8.39
CA VAL A 289 23.12 -1.93 -9.03
C VAL A 289 23.74 -2.03 -10.43
N ALA A 290 23.00 -1.62 -11.44
CA ALA A 290 23.41 -1.63 -12.84
C ALA A 290 23.07 -0.31 -13.57
N ASP A 291 23.50 -0.17 -14.82
CA ASP A 291 23.20 0.97 -15.69
C ASP A 291 21.73 1.07 -16.13
N THR A 292 21.01 -0.05 -16.22
CA THR A 292 19.57 -0.12 -16.52
C THR A 292 18.83 -1.02 -15.54
N MET A 293 17.54 -0.78 -15.35
CA MET A 293 16.69 -1.67 -14.51
C MET A 293 16.63 -3.10 -15.07
N PHE A 294 16.65 -3.24 -16.40
CA PHE A 294 16.68 -4.55 -17.06
C PHE A 294 17.94 -5.33 -16.68
N HIS A 295 19.12 -4.73 -16.81
CA HIS A 295 20.38 -5.35 -16.41
C HIS A 295 20.42 -5.69 -14.91
N ALA A 296 19.96 -4.77 -14.05
CA ALA A 296 19.91 -5.00 -12.61
C ALA A 296 19.06 -6.24 -12.25
N ARG A 297 17.88 -6.39 -12.86
CA ARG A 297 16.98 -7.53 -12.63
C ARG A 297 17.57 -8.84 -13.15
N GLN A 298 18.09 -8.85 -14.37
CA GLN A 298 18.71 -10.04 -14.95
C GLN A 298 19.90 -10.53 -14.10
N ALA A 299 20.66 -9.59 -13.53
CA ALA A 299 21.78 -9.90 -12.65
C ALA A 299 21.35 -10.34 -11.24
N ALA A 300 20.27 -9.76 -10.68
CA ALA A 300 19.72 -10.20 -9.40
C ALA A 300 19.34 -11.70 -9.42
N GLU A 301 18.78 -12.20 -10.53
CA GLU A 301 18.48 -13.63 -10.72
C GLU A 301 19.71 -14.55 -10.76
N LYS A 302 20.92 -14.00 -10.91
CA LYS A 302 22.18 -14.78 -10.94
C LYS A 302 22.94 -14.79 -9.62
N VAL A 303 22.46 -14.05 -8.61
CA VAL A 303 23.00 -14.16 -7.26
C VAL A 303 22.56 -15.49 -6.67
N ARG A 304 23.53 -16.28 -6.18
CA ARG A 304 23.26 -17.59 -5.57
C ARG A 304 23.44 -17.47 -4.06
N VAL A 305 22.53 -18.08 -3.31
CA VAL A 305 22.58 -18.07 -1.86
C VAL A 305 22.52 -19.49 -1.36
N ASP A 306 23.49 -19.85 -0.53
CA ASP A 306 23.53 -21.15 0.14
C ASP A 306 22.82 -21.02 1.49
N TYR A 307 21.81 -21.85 1.70
CA TYR A 307 20.96 -21.84 2.89
C TYR A 307 21.07 -23.14 3.68
N GLU A 308 21.00 -23.01 5.00
CA GLU A 308 20.53 -24.08 5.88
C GLU A 308 19.07 -23.80 6.25
N VAL A 309 18.14 -24.51 5.62
CA VAL A 309 16.69 -24.24 5.73
C VAL A 309 16.10 -24.92 6.96
N TYR A 310 15.28 -24.20 7.71
CA TYR A 310 14.59 -24.72 8.89
C TYR A 310 13.06 -24.69 8.73
N PRO A 311 12.32 -25.51 9.50
CA PRO A 311 10.88 -25.36 9.60
C PRO A 311 10.50 -23.96 10.14
N PRO A 312 9.62 -23.21 9.45
CA PRO A 312 9.14 -21.92 9.93
C PRO A 312 8.11 -22.06 11.05
N VAL A 313 8.04 -21.05 11.91
CA VAL A 313 6.98 -20.88 12.91
C VAL A 313 5.90 -19.99 12.31
N THR A 314 4.77 -20.55 11.90
CA THR A 314 3.71 -19.81 11.17
C THR A 314 2.40 -19.69 11.94
N ASP A 315 2.29 -20.34 13.11
CA ASP A 315 1.13 -20.26 13.99
C ASP A 315 1.49 -19.40 15.21
N PRO A 316 0.82 -18.24 15.43
CA PRO A 316 1.11 -17.38 16.57
C PRO A 316 0.80 -18.04 17.93
N PHE A 317 -0.05 -19.06 18.00
CA PHE A 317 -0.29 -19.79 19.26
C PHE A 317 0.87 -20.73 19.56
N ALA A 318 1.29 -21.55 18.59
CA ALA A 318 2.47 -22.41 18.72
C ALA A 318 3.76 -21.60 18.97
N ALA A 319 3.85 -20.38 18.45
CA ALA A 319 4.98 -19.48 18.69
C ALA A 319 5.13 -19.08 20.18
N LEU A 320 4.05 -19.13 20.96
CA LEU A 320 4.03 -18.81 22.38
C LEU A 320 4.31 -20.02 23.28
N ASP A 321 4.38 -21.24 22.73
CA ASP A 321 4.63 -22.44 23.52
C ASP A 321 6.04 -22.43 24.15
N PRO A 322 6.21 -23.00 25.36
CA PRO A 322 7.52 -23.16 25.96
C PRO A 322 8.46 -23.96 25.04
N GLY A 323 9.60 -23.37 24.68
CA GLY A 323 10.59 -24.00 23.81
C GLY A 323 10.31 -23.89 22.31
N ALA A 324 9.29 -23.13 21.89
CA ALA A 324 9.09 -22.81 20.48
C ALA A 324 10.35 -22.21 19.85
N PRO A 325 10.68 -22.53 18.58
CA PRO A 325 11.76 -21.87 17.88
C PRO A 325 11.51 -20.35 17.84
N GLN A 326 12.55 -19.57 18.12
CA GLN A 326 12.45 -18.11 18.08
C GLN A 326 12.60 -17.63 16.63
N VAL A 327 11.75 -16.69 16.22
CA VAL A 327 11.88 -16.00 14.92
C VAL A 327 13.17 -15.19 14.91
N HIS A 328 13.40 -14.42 15.98
CA HIS A 328 14.62 -13.66 16.24
C HIS A 328 15.56 -14.46 17.15
N ALA A 329 16.21 -15.48 16.58
CA ALA A 329 17.06 -16.43 17.31
C ALA A 329 18.45 -15.87 17.66
N PRO A 330 19.19 -16.49 18.60
CA PRO A 330 20.59 -16.14 18.84
C PRO A 330 21.41 -16.18 17.54
N GLY A 331 22.08 -15.07 17.22
CA GLY A 331 22.82 -14.90 15.97
C GLY A 331 22.14 -13.98 14.96
N ASN A 332 20.86 -13.64 15.13
CA ASN A 332 20.20 -12.57 14.40
C ASN A 332 20.67 -11.18 14.86
N LEU A 333 20.42 -10.16 14.03
CA LEU A 333 20.72 -8.75 14.34
C LEU A 333 20.09 -8.31 15.67
N HIS A 334 18.85 -8.74 15.91
CA HIS A 334 18.12 -8.57 17.15
C HIS A 334 17.67 -9.95 17.66
N VAL A 335 17.70 -10.13 18.98
CA VAL A 335 17.26 -11.37 19.64
C VAL A 335 16.08 -11.02 20.53
N HIS A 336 14.93 -11.62 20.25
CA HIS A 336 13.68 -11.34 20.96
C HIS A 336 12.86 -12.60 21.19
N PRO A 337 12.11 -12.68 22.30
CA PRO A 337 11.07 -13.70 22.44
C PRO A 337 9.99 -13.51 21.38
N ASN A 338 9.32 -14.59 20.97
CA ASN A 338 8.22 -14.52 20.00
C ASN A 338 7.04 -13.65 20.49
N LEU A 339 6.83 -13.52 21.81
CA LEU A 339 5.89 -12.53 22.34
C LEU A 339 6.50 -11.13 22.25
N LEU A 340 6.06 -10.33 21.27
CA LEU A 340 6.53 -8.96 21.09
C LEU A 340 6.03 -8.04 22.21
N ASP A 341 4.71 -8.03 22.46
CA ASP A 341 4.10 -7.17 23.48
C ASP A 341 2.74 -7.70 23.93
N THR A 342 2.32 -7.30 25.13
CA THR A 342 0.98 -7.57 25.68
C THR A 342 0.33 -6.27 26.12
N THR A 343 -0.82 -5.94 25.54
CA THR A 343 -1.70 -4.89 26.06
C THR A 343 -2.81 -5.54 26.88
N ALA A 344 -2.93 -5.17 28.16
CA ALA A 344 -4.02 -5.65 29.01
C ALA A 344 -4.58 -4.51 29.88
N PHE A 345 -5.89 -4.51 30.09
CA PHE A 345 -6.56 -3.61 31.02
C PHE A 345 -7.89 -4.19 31.50
N SER A 346 -8.30 -3.76 32.69
CA SER A 346 -9.57 -4.16 33.29
C SER A 346 -10.27 -3.00 33.98
N ARG A 347 -11.60 -3.07 34.04
CA ARG A 347 -12.48 -2.13 34.75
C ARG A 347 -13.66 -2.89 35.33
N GLY A 348 -14.03 -2.60 36.58
CA GLY A 348 -15.15 -3.30 37.23
C GLY A 348 -14.83 -4.77 37.55
N ASP A 349 -15.89 -5.55 37.77
CA ASP A 349 -15.81 -6.98 38.09
C ASP A 349 -16.54 -7.78 37.00
N VAL A 350 -15.76 -8.25 36.02
CA VAL A 350 -16.27 -8.99 34.86
C VAL A 350 -16.81 -10.35 35.24
N ASP A 351 -16.21 -11.06 36.19
CA ASP A 351 -16.64 -12.41 36.57
C ASP A 351 -18.02 -12.36 37.25
N THR A 352 -18.21 -11.43 38.19
CA THR A 352 -19.51 -11.20 38.83
C THR A 352 -20.55 -10.77 37.81
N ALA A 353 -20.23 -9.83 36.92
CA ALA A 353 -21.17 -9.33 35.92
C ALA A 353 -21.57 -10.39 34.88
N LEU A 354 -20.64 -11.23 34.44
CA LEU A 354 -20.94 -12.37 33.56
C LEU A 354 -21.83 -13.40 34.27
N ALA A 355 -21.56 -13.71 35.54
CA ALA A 355 -22.38 -14.64 36.31
C ALA A 355 -23.82 -14.14 36.54
N GLN A 356 -24.03 -12.82 36.56
CA GLN A 356 -25.33 -12.18 36.72
C GLN A 356 -26.05 -11.90 35.39
N SER A 357 -25.39 -12.10 34.25
CA SER A 357 -25.96 -11.80 32.93
C SER A 357 -27.05 -12.80 32.55
N THR A 358 -28.16 -12.30 32.03
CA THR A 358 -29.24 -13.13 31.47
C THR A 358 -28.80 -13.78 30.17
N HIS A 359 -28.09 -13.03 29.33
CA HIS A 359 -27.55 -13.51 28.07
C HIS A 359 -26.02 -13.46 28.10
N VAL A 360 -25.36 -14.59 27.84
CA VAL A 360 -23.90 -14.68 27.73
C VAL A 360 -23.51 -15.28 26.38
N ILE A 361 -22.81 -14.51 25.57
CA ILE A 361 -22.30 -14.93 24.26
C ILE A 361 -20.82 -15.22 24.37
N GLU A 362 -20.43 -16.44 24.05
CA GLU A 362 -19.04 -16.86 23.88
C GLU A 362 -18.80 -17.16 22.41
N GLN A 363 -17.86 -16.45 21.79
CA GLN A 363 -17.57 -16.63 20.37
C GLN A 363 -16.10 -16.34 20.08
N THR A 364 -15.52 -17.15 19.18
CA THR A 364 -14.21 -16.87 18.59
C THR A 364 -14.39 -16.37 17.16
N PHE A 365 -13.75 -15.26 16.84
CA PHE A 365 -13.67 -14.69 15.51
C PHE A 365 -12.23 -14.77 15.00
N ALA A 366 -12.08 -14.89 13.68
CA ALA A 366 -10.78 -14.82 13.02
C ALA A 366 -10.85 -13.83 11.87
N THR A 367 -9.83 -12.99 11.73
CA THR A 367 -9.64 -12.12 10.57
C THR A 367 -8.36 -12.50 9.84
N GLN A 368 -8.41 -12.45 8.51
CA GLN A 368 -7.31 -12.79 7.62
C GLN A 368 -6.25 -11.68 7.51
N ALA A 369 -5.08 -12.04 7.00
CA ALA A 369 -4.13 -11.06 6.49
C ALA A 369 -4.72 -10.38 5.24
N ILE A 370 -4.56 -9.06 5.13
CA ILE A 370 -5.04 -8.28 3.98
C ILE A 370 -3.90 -7.47 3.38
N ASP A 371 -3.71 -7.60 2.07
CA ASP A 371 -2.78 -6.79 1.30
C ASP A 371 -3.35 -5.37 1.05
N PRO A 372 -2.58 -4.30 1.35
CA PRO A 372 -2.95 -2.93 1.01
C PRO A 372 -3.28 -2.71 -0.46
N ALA A 373 -2.59 -3.42 -1.36
CA ALA A 373 -2.77 -3.42 -2.82
C ALA A 373 -2.77 -2.01 -3.43
N PHE A 374 -1.93 -1.11 -2.91
CA PHE A 374 -1.69 0.18 -3.57
C PHE A 374 -1.07 -0.03 -4.95
N LEU A 375 -1.43 0.83 -5.90
CA LEU A 375 -1.17 0.55 -7.31
C LEU A 375 0.26 0.86 -7.74
N GLU A 376 0.94 1.76 -7.05
CA GLU A 376 2.34 2.05 -7.29
C GLU A 376 3.23 1.23 -6.34
N PRO A 377 3.99 0.24 -6.86
CA PRO A 377 5.02 -0.44 -6.08
C PRO A 377 6.02 0.57 -5.47
N GLU A 378 6.70 0.14 -4.42
CA GLU A 378 7.71 0.97 -3.77
C GLU A 378 8.81 1.36 -4.75
N ALA A 379 9.05 2.66 -4.83
CA ALA A 379 10.16 3.22 -5.60
C ALA A 379 10.88 4.27 -4.75
N CYS A 380 12.19 4.33 -4.94
CA CYS A 380 13.08 5.28 -4.29
C CYS A 380 14.09 5.79 -5.31
N LEU A 381 14.37 7.09 -5.29
CA LEU A 381 15.48 7.71 -6.02
C LEU A 381 16.37 8.44 -5.02
N ALA A 382 17.62 8.01 -4.87
CA ALA A 382 18.60 8.68 -4.03
C ALA A 382 19.67 9.38 -4.89
N LEU A 383 20.03 10.60 -4.51
CA LEU A 383 21.03 11.43 -5.13
C LEU A 383 22.15 11.69 -4.12
N PRO A 384 23.43 11.56 -4.50
CA PRO A 384 24.51 12.11 -3.68
C PRO A 384 24.37 13.65 -3.61
N GLN A 385 24.52 14.22 -2.41
CA GLN A 385 24.39 15.65 -2.15
C GLN A 385 25.40 16.08 -1.08
N GLY A 386 26.39 16.88 -1.46
CA GLY A 386 27.44 17.30 -0.52
C GLY A 386 28.18 16.10 0.07
N ALA A 387 28.18 15.98 1.40
CA ALA A 387 28.76 14.84 2.11
C ALA A 387 27.74 13.70 2.36
N GLY A 388 26.46 13.90 2.02
CA GLY A 388 25.40 12.91 2.22
C GLY A 388 24.52 12.70 1.00
N VAL A 389 23.20 12.64 1.21
CA VAL A 389 22.23 12.21 0.19
C VAL A 389 20.91 12.96 0.25
N LYS A 390 20.29 13.14 -0.91
CA LYS A 390 18.87 13.50 -1.05
C LYS A 390 18.07 12.30 -1.55
N VAL A 391 16.99 11.97 -0.86
CA VAL A 391 16.18 10.78 -1.11
C VAL A 391 14.76 11.18 -1.45
N PHE A 392 14.32 10.87 -2.66
CA PHE A 392 12.92 10.97 -3.06
C PHE A 392 12.17 9.70 -2.66
N SER A 393 11.22 9.85 -1.75
CA SER A 393 10.50 8.75 -1.09
C SER A 393 8.99 8.89 -1.29
N GLN A 394 8.30 7.74 -1.36
CA GLN A 394 6.84 7.63 -1.33
C GLN A 394 6.30 7.43 0.11
N SER A 395 7.17 7.57 1.10
CA SER A 395 6.89 7.30 2.52
C SER A 395 5.81 8.20 3.11
N GLN A 396 5.16 7.68 4.14
CA GLN A 396 4.20 8.37 5.00
C GLN A 396 4.87 9.03 6.22
N GLY A 397 6.19 8.86 6.41
CA GLY A 397 6.94 9.31 7.58
C GLY A 397 8.34 9.86 7.26
N SER A 398 8.43 11.01 6.56
CA SER A 398 9.72 11.57 6.10
C SER A 398 10.76 11.81 7.19
N THR A 399 10.35 12.23 8.39
CA THR A 399 11.28 12.43 9.52
C THR A 399 11.83 11.11 10.06
N PHE A 400 11.05 10.04 10.00
CA PHE A 400 11.53 8.71 10.37
C PHE A 400 12.47 8.15 9.31
N ASP A 401 12.16 8.32 8.02
CA ASP A 401 13.06 7.97 6.91
C ASP A 401 14.42 8.66 7.08
N GLN A 402 14.42 9.98 7.30
CA GLN A 402 15.65 10.79 7.45
C GLN A 402 16.56 10.26 8.56
N ASN A 403 15.99 10.09 9.76
CA ASN A 403 16.74 9.65 10.94
C ASN A 403 17.30 8.23 10.78
N GLN A 404 16.54 7.32 10.16
CA GLN A 404 16.98 5.94 9.95
C GLN A 404 18.07 5.87 8.87
N ILE A 405 17.90 6.57 7.75
CA ILE A 405 18.90 6.61 6.68
C ILE A 405 20.22 7.23 7.18
N ALA A 406 20.16 8.31 7.97
CA ALA A 406 21.36 8.91 8.57
C ALA A 406 22.14 7.89 9.43
N LYS A 407 21.43 7.09 10.24
CA LYS A 407 22.06 6.02 11.04
C LYS A 407 22.66 4.91 10.18
N VAL A 408 21.97 4.48 9.12
CA VAL A 408 22.47 3.45 8.18
C VAL A 408 23.74 3.92 7.49
N LEU A 409 23.80 5.18 7.07
CA LEU A 409 24.94 5.76 6.37
C LEU A 409 26.04 6.27 7.30
N ASN A 410 25.83 6.25 8.62
CA ASN A 410 26.72 6.87 9.61
C ASN A 410 26.97 8.37 9.32
N LEU A 411 25.91 9.10 9.00
CA LEU A 411 25.92 10.53 8.71
C LEU A 411 25.18 11.32 9.78
N ALA A 412 25.47 12.63 9.84
CA ALA A 412 24.62 13.57 10.55
C ALA A 412 23.24 13.65 9.86
N VAL A 413 22.18 13.91 10.64
CA VAL A 413 20.80 13.93 10.12
C VAL A 413 20.62 15.02 9.05
N GLU A 414 21.34 16.13 9.19
CA GLU A 414 21.33 17.28 8.28
C GLU A 414 21.95 16.99 6.91
N GLU A 415 22.77 15.95 6.81
CA GLU A 415 23.36 15.47 5.54
C GLU A 415 22.39 14.54 4.78
N VAL A 416 21.20 14.27 5.34
CA VAL A 416 20.15 13.48 4.69
C VAL A 416 18.94 14.36 4.45
N GLU A 417 18.55 14.55 3.20
CA GLU A 417 17.34 15.29 2.82
C GLU A 417 16.28 14.32 2.29
N ILE A 418 15.04 14.41 2.77
CA ILE A 418 13.92 13.62 2.25
C ILE A 418 12.97 14.50 1.43
N GLY A 419 12.88 14.21 0.13
CA GLY A 419 11.88 14.78 -0.76
C GLY A 419 10.67 13.87 -0.90
N LEU A 420 9.53 14.24 -0.33
CA LEU A 420 8.31 13.46 -0.53
C LEU A 420 7.76 13.67 -1.94
N ALA A 421 7.66 12.58 -2.69
CA ALA A 421 7.01 12.54 -3.98
C ALA A 421 5.53 12.16 -3.83
N SER A 422 4.77 12.33 -4.91
CA SER A 422 3.42 11.75 -4.98
C SER A 422 3.50 10.24 -4.81
N SER A 423 2.57 9.68 -4.04
CA SER A 423 2.48 8.24 -3.77
C SER A 423 1.18 7.69 -4.37
N GLY A 424 1.28 6.64 -5.19
CA GLY A 424 0.18 5.94 -5.85
C GLY A 424 -0.61 5.02 -4.92
N GLY A 425 -0.78 5.46 -3.68
CA GLY A 425 -1.38 4.71 -2.57
C GLY A 425 -0.33 4.14 -1.63
N ALA A 426 -0.73 3.99 -0.37
CA ALA A 426 0.08 3.40 0.69
C ALA A 426 -0.81 2.72 1.75
N PHE A 427 -1.87 3.41 2.15
CA PHE A 427 -2.91 2.90 3.08
C PHE A 427 -2.37 2.43 4.44
N GLY A 428 -1.22 2.94 4.87
CA GLY A 428 -0.51 2.58 6.11
C GLY A 428 0.80 1.83 5.86
N ALA A 429 0.90 1.09 4.75
CA ALA A 429 2.02 0.18 4.53
C ALA A 429 3.31 0.84 4.05
N LYS A 430 3.32 2.15 3.79
CA LYS A 430 4.55 2.93 3.50
C LYS A 430 4.93 3.84 4.68
N GLU A 431 4.56 3.47 5.90
CA GLU A 431 5.05 4.13 7.13
C GLU A 431 6.48 3.70 7.48
N GLU A 432 6.86 2.47 7.13
CA GLU A 432 8.19 1.90 7.34
C GLU A 432 9.08 2.09 6.11
N LEU A 433 10.40 2.03 6.32
CA LEU A 433 11.34 1.88 5.22
C LEU A 433 11.17 0.52 4.56
N SER A 434 11.22 0.50 3.23
CA SER A 434 11.24 -0.73 2.43
C SER A 434 12.56 -0.85 1.66
N ILE A 435 12.82 0.08 0.74
CA ILE A 435 13.99 0.08 -0.15
C ILE A 435 14.84 1.35 -0.06
N GLN A 436 14.39 2.34 0.72
CA GLN A 436 15.01 3.67 0.73
C GLN A 436 16.42 3.62 1.34
N ALA A 437 16.63 2.84 2.41
CA ALA A 437 17.94 2.71 3.05
C ALA A 437 18.99 2.09 2.10
N GLN A 438 18.62 1.04 1.38
CA GLN A 438 19.46 0.34 0.42
C GLN A 438 19.76 1.23 -0.80
N THR A 439 18.75 1.96 -1.28
CA THR A 439 18.90 2.90 -2.40
C THR A 439 19.83 4.06 -2.03
N ALA A 440 19.65 4.62 -0.83
CA ALA A 440 20.49 5.68 -0.29
C ALA A 440 21.94 5.20 -0.09
N LEU A 441 22.14 3.99 0.44
CA LEU A 441 23.45 3.35 0.57
C LEU A 441 24.14 3.22 -0.78
N ALA A 442 23.42 2.75 -1.80
CA ALA A 442 23.97 2.63 -3.15
C ALA A 442 24.41 3.97 -3.73
N ALA A 443 23.56 4.99 -3.63
CA ALA A 443 23.89 6.33 -4.14
C ALA A 443 25.08 6.94 -3.40
N TYR A 444 25.14 6.78 -2.08
CA TYR A 444 26.22 7.24 -1.24
C TYR A 444 27.56 6.59 -1.59
N LEU A 445 27.60 5.25 -1.64
CA LEU A 445 28.84 4.51 -1.90
C LEU A 445 29.37 4.66 -3.32
N LEU A 446 28.48 4.87 -4.30
CA LEU A 446 28.85 4.99 -5.71
C LEU A 446 29.10 6.45 -6.14
N GLY A 447 28.69 7.43 -5.34
CA GLY A 447 28.74 8.84 -5.72
C GLY A 447 27.92 9.14 -6.98
N LYS A 448 26.85 8.37 -7.22
CA LYS A 448 25.97 8.49 -8.40
C LYS A 448 24.51 8.39 -8.00
N PRO A 449 23.57 9.04 -8.72
CA PRO A 449 22.15 8.83 -8.52
C PRO A 449 21.77 7.34 -8.68
N VAL A 450 20.92 6.80 -7.82
CA VAL A 450 20.42 5.43 -7.91
C VAL A 450 18.90 5.43 -7.73
N LYS A 451 18.19 4.74 -8.65
CA LYS A 451 16.74 4.48 -8.53
C LYS A 451 16.48 2.99 -8.37
N ALA A 452 15.79 2.60 -7.29
CA ALA A 452 15.28 1.25 -7.12
C ALA A 452 13.75 1.26 -7.20
N VAL A 453 13.18 0.25 -7.85
CA VAL A 453 11.74 0.12 -8.07
C VAL A 453 11.37 -1.35 -7.94
N LEU A 454 10.53 -1.66 -6.97
CA LEU A 454 10.03 -3.02 -6.79
C LEU A 454 9.08 -3.40 -7.94
N THR A 455 9.13 -4.66 -8.33
CA THR A 455 8.05 -5.32 -9.05
C THR A 455 6.83 -5.47 -8.14
N ARG A 456 5.67 -5.79 -8.72
CA ARG A 456 4.47 -6.08 -7.93
C ARG A 456 4.68 -7.28 -7.00
N ARG A 457 5.33 -8.34 -7.49
CA ARG A 457 5.66 -9.51 -6.68
C ARG A 457 6.54 -9.16 -5.48
N GLU A 458 7.64 -8.44 -5.70
CA GLU A 458 8.54 -8.02 -4.63
C GLU A 458 7.82 -7.09 -3.63
N SER A 459 7.03 -6.14 -4.12
CA SER A 459 6.20 -5.27 -3.28
C SER A 459 5.30 -6.10 -2.36
N THR A 460 4.51 -7.03 -2.92
CA THR A 460 3.62 -7.90 -2.14
C THR A 460 4.37 -8.81 -1.16
N GLN A 461 5.63 -9.16 -1.40
CA GLN A 461 6.43 -9.92 -0.44
C GLN A 461 6.96 -9.03 0.70
N LEU A 462 7.42 -7.82 0.38
CA LEU A 462 8.13 -6.94 1.32
C LEU A 462 7.21 -6.10 2.21
N HIS A 463 6.16 -5.50 1.65
CA HIS A 463 5.42 -4.50 2.40
C HIS A 463 4.52 -5.12 3.48
N PRO A 464 4.24 -4.40 4.58
CA PRO A 464 3.45 -4.94 5.66
C PRO A 464 2.00 -5.27 5.28
N LYS A 465 1.48 -6.39 5.78
CA LYS A 465 0.07 -6.79 5.66
C LYS A 465 -0.74 -6.29 6.85
N ARG A 466 -2.07 -6.30 6.72
CA ARG A 466 -2.94 -6.20 7.91
C ARG A 466 -2.73 -7.44 8.77
N HIS A 467 -2.58 -7.22 10.08
CA HIS A 467 -2.52 -8.27 11.10
C HIS A 467 -3.73 -9.21 11.02
N PRO A 468 -3.54 -10.52 10.74
CA PRO A 468 -4.54 -11.51 11.08
C PRO A 468 -4.64 -11.62 12.61
N MET A 469 -5.86 -11.80 13.11
CA MET A 469 -6.14 -11.84 14.55
C MET A 469 -7.14 -12.94 14.85
N THR A 470 -6.92 -13.65 15.95
CA THR A 470 -7.91 -14.49 16.60
C THR A 470 -8.45 -13.75 17.81
N LEU A 471 -9.76 -13.57 17.89
CA LEU A 471 -10.43 -12.76 18.89
C LEU A 471 -11.47 -13.63 19.62
N GLN A 472 -11.17 -14.01 20.85
CA GLN A 472 -12.07 -14.75 21.72
C GLN A 472 -12.81 -13.79 22.63
N TYR A 473 -14.14 -13.78 22.54
CA TYR A 473 -15.02 -12.87 23.26
C TYR A 473 -15.98 -13.65 24.15
N THR A 474 -16.15 -13.16 25.38
CA THR A 474 -17.24 -13.52 26.27
C THR A 474 -17.95 -12.24 26.68
N VAL A 475 -19.22 -12.09 26.27
CA VAL A 475 -19.99 -10.87 26.46
C VAL A 475 -21.30 -11.17 27.17
N GLY A 476 -21.56 -10.45 28.26
CA GLY A 476 -22.74 -10.58 29.09
C GLY A 476 -23.68 -9.39 28.96
N ALA A 477 -24.99 -9.65 28.94
CA ALA A 477 -26.04 -8.64 28.91
C ALA A 477 -27.23 -9.02 29.83
N ASP A 478 -28.00 -8.02 30.25
CA ASP A 478 -29.27 -8.22 30.96
C ASP A 478 -30.38 -8.74 30.03
N ALA A 479 -31.60 -8.95 30.54
CA ALA A 479 -32.71 -9.50 29.77
C ALA A 479 -33.18 -8.55 28.65
N GLU A 480 -32.94 -7.25 28.81
CA GLU A 480 -33.26 -6.20 27.87
C GLU A 480 -32.13 -5.95 26.86
N GLY A 481 -31.00 -6.66 26.99
CA GLY A 481 -29.86 -6.54 26.09
C GLY A 481 -28.90 -5.39 26.38
N HIS A 482 -28.92 -4.79 27.58
CA HIS A 482 -27.86 -3.87 28.00
C HIS A 482 -26.60 -4.63 28.36
N LEU A 483 -25.47 -4.20 27.81
CA LEU A 483 -24.17 -4.82 28.06
C LEU A 483 -23.75 -4.62 29.52
N LEU A 484 -23.41 -5.73 30.17
CA LEU A 484 -22.93 -5.76 31.55
C LEU A 484 -21.43 -6.03 31.60
N ALA A 485 -20.92 -6.88 30.71
CA ALA A 485 -19.51 -7.27 30.72
C ALA A 485 -18.97 -7.59 29.33
N VAL A 486 -17.71 -7.25 29.09
CA VAL A 486 -16.91 -7.74 27.95
C VAL A 486 -15.59 -8.30 28.45
N ARG A 487 -15.35 -9.58 28.18
CA ARG A 487 -14.03 -10.21 28.27
C ARG A 487 -13.52 -10.50 26.86
N ALA A 488 -12.31 -10.04 26.54
CA ALA A 488 -11.68 -10.31 25.25
C ALA A 488 -10.24 -10.83 25.43
N ARG A 489 -9.90 -11.89 24.68
CA ARG A 489 -8.53 -12.41 24.51
C ARG A 489 -8.19 -12.40 23.04
N ILE A 490 -7.21 -11.59 22.68
CA ILE A 490 -6.85 -11.32 21.28
C ILE A 490 -5.39 -11.76 21.07
N VAL A 491 -5.16 -12.56 20.03
CA VAL A 491 -3.82 -12.90 19.56
C VAL A 491 -3.70 -12.43 18.12
N GLY A 492 -2.75 -11.54 17.86
CA GLY A 492 -2.42 -11.06 16.52
C GLY A 492 -1.06 -11.54 16.08
N ASP A 493 -1.00 -12.05 14.86
CA ASP A 493 0.24 -12.37 14.19
C ASP A 493 0.85 -11.08 13.61
N THR A 494 2.01 -10.69 14.13
CA THR A 494 2.78 -9.54 13.67
C THR A 494 3.77 -9.90 12.54
N GLY A 495 3.89 -11.18 12.19
CA GLY A 495 4.86 -11.65 11.21
C GLY A 495 6.29 -11.47 11.72
N ALA A 496 7.22 -11.24 10.80
CA ALA A 496 8.65 -11.31 11.09
C ALA A 496 9.23 -10.14 11.91
N TYR A 497 8.75 -8.91 11.71
CA TYR A 497 9.39 -7.70 12.28
C TYR A 497 8.41 -6.84 13.05
N ALA A 498 8.91 -6.11 14.05
CA ALA A 498 8.07 -5.48 15.07
C ALA A 498 7.18 -4.40 14.45
N GLY A 499 7.77 -3.58 13.57
CA GLY A 499 7.14 -2.44 12.93
C GLY A 499 6.23 -1.67 13.90
N THR A 500 4.94 -1.62 13.56
CA THR A 500 3.89 -1.04 14.42
C THR A 500 2.96 -2.07 15.06
N GLY A 501 3.37 -3.35 15.14
CA GLY A 501 2.55 -4.47 15.59
C GLY A 501 2.00 -4.32 17.00
N ALA A 502 2.86 -4.02 17.98
CA ALA A 502 2.43 -3.74 19.35
C ALA A 502 1.37 -2.62 19.43
N LYS A 503 1.54 -1.56 18.63
CA LYS A 503 0.59 -0.44 18.57
C LYS A 503 -0.72 -0.82 17.89
N CYS A 504 -0.69 -1.73 16.90
CA CYS A 504 -1.89 -2.26 16.26
C CYS A 504 -2.72 -3.09 17.25
N LEU A 505 -2.09 -3.96 18.02
CA LEU A 505 -2.77 -4.79 19.03
C LEU A 505 -3.27 -3.97 20.21
N LEU A 506 -2.53 -2.93 20.62
CA LEU A 506 -3.02 -1.91 21.55
C LEU A 506 -4.33 -1.28 21.06
N ARG A 507 -4.41 -0.91 19.77
CA ARG A 507 -5.64 -0.34 19.20
C ARG A 507 -6.77 -1.34 19.12
N ALA A 508 -6.51 -2.61 18.78
CA ALA A 508 -7.51 -3.66 18.83
C ALA A 508 -8.07 -3.83 20.25
N ALA A 509 -7.21 -3.92 21.27
CA ALA A 509 -7.61 -3.99 22.68
C ALA A 509 -8.47 -2.79 23.09
N CYS A 510 -8.02 -1.57 22.82
CA CYS A 510 -8.74 -0.36 23.21
C CYS A 510 -10.12 -0.22 22.56
N HIS A 511 -10.35 -0.82 21.39
CA HIS A 511 -11.62 -0.79 20.67
C HIS A 511 -12.42 -2.09 20.82
N ALA A 512 -11.98 -3.00 21.70
CA ALA A 512 -12.60 -4.32 21.84
C ALA A 512 -14.08 -4.25 22.23
N CYS A 513 -14.49 -3.22 22.97
CA CYS A 513 -15.88 -3.04 23.40
C CYS A 513 -16.79 -2.36 22.36
N GLY A 514 -16.30 -2.06 21.16
CA GLY A 514 -17.10 -1.31 20.18
C GLY A 514 -17.37 0.14 20.63
N PRO A 515 -18.28 0.85 19.95
CA PRO A 515 -18.77 2.16 20.38
C PRO A 515 -19.84 2.05 21.49
N TYR A 516 -19.73 1.05 22.38
CA TYR A 516 -20.77 0.70 23.34
C TYR A 516 -20.39 0.98 24.80
N ARG A 517 -21.40 1.30 25.60
CA ARG A 517 -21.35 1.36 27.07
C ARG A 517 -21.17 -0.05 27.62
N VAL A 518 -20.05 -0.28 28.31
CA VAL A 518 -19.80 -1.55 28.99
C VAL A 518 -19.23 -1.27 30.38
N PRO A 519 -19.96 -1.54 31.48
CA PRO A 519 -19.48 -1.17 32.81
C PRO A 519 -18.26 -2.00 33.24
N ASN A 520 -18.26 -3.31 32.93
CA ASN A 520 -17.20 -4.24 33.34
C ASN A 520 -16.41 -4.74 32.13
N VAL A 521 -15.09 -4.58 32.14
CA VAL A 521 -14.20 -4.88 31.01
C VAL A 521 -12.97 -5.63 31.47
N ASP A 522 -12.56 -6.65 30.73
CA ASP A 522 -11.33 -7.43 30.94
C ASP A 522 -10.76 -7.80 29.56
N VAL A 523 -9.76 -7.06 29.09
CA VAL A 523 -9.22 -7.20 27.74
C VAL A 523 -7.72 -7.47 27.82
N GLU A 524 -7.27 -8.47 27.06
CA GLU A 524 -5.86 -8.75 26.79
C GLU A 524 -5.65 -8.96 25.29
N ALA A 525 -4.61 -8.34 24.73
CA ALA A 525 -4.18 -8.51 23.35
C ALA A 525 -2.67 -8.75 23.28
N LYS A 526 -2.25 -9.79 22.57
CA LYS A 526 -0.85 -10.19 22.37
C LYS A 526 -0.44 -10.01 20.92
N ALA A 527 0.68 -9.31 20.70
CA ALA A 527 1.36 -9.24 19.41
C ALA A 527 2.45 -10.32 19.38
N VAL A 528 2.44 -11.17 18.36
CA VAL A 528 3.31 -12.36 18.31
C VAL A 528 4.09 -12.39 17.00
N PHE A 529 5.41 -12.57 17.10
CA PHE A 529 6.27 -12.83 15.97
C PHE A 529 6.05 -14.22 15.39
N THR A 530 6.01 -14.29 14.06
CA THR A 530 6.01 -15.53 13.28
C THR A 530 6.92 -15.35 12.05
N ASN A 531 7.15 -16.41 11.29
CA ASN A 531 7.82 -16.34 10.00
C ASN A 531 6.87 -16.03 8.81
N ASN A 532 5.63 -15.63 9.10
CA ASN A 532 4.71 -15.12 8.09
C ASN A 532 5.16 -13.71 7.63
N PRO A 533 4.63 -13.19 6.50
CA PRO A 533 4.92 -11.83 6.08
C PRO A 533 4.64 -10.83 7.20
N THR A 534 5.52 -9.85 7.34
CA THR A 534 5.41 -8.79 8.35
C THR A 534 4.03 -8.14 8.28
N SER A 535 3.40 -7.96 9.44
CA SER A 535 2.19 -7.19 9.56
C SER A 535 2.49 -5.81 10.12
N GLY A 536 1.72 -4.81 9.69
CA GLY A 536 1.95 -3.42 10.05
C GLY A 536 0.70 -2.58 9.90
N ALA A 537 0.92 -1.29 9.64
CA ALA A 537 -0.17 -0.36 9.51
C ALA A 537 -0.99 -0.61 8.24
N MET A 538 -2.30 -0.76 8.42
CA MET A 538 -3.28 -0.71 7.34
C MET A 538 -4.52 0.05 7.82
N ARG A 539 -5.06 0.97 7.00
CA ARG A 539 -6.18 1.88 7.32
C ARG A 539 -7.25 1.21 8.21
N GLY A 540 -7.43 1.73 9.42
CA GLY A 540 -8.25 1.16 10.49
C GLY A 540 -7.43 0.64 11.67
N PHE A 541 -6.26 0.05 11.40
CA PHE A 541 -5.19 -0.21 12.38
C PHE A 541 -5.64 -0.90 13.69
N GLY A 542 -6.01 -2.18 13.59
CA GLY A 542 -6.46 -2.99 14.72
C GLY A 542 -7.94 -2.82 15.06
N THR A 543 -8.49 -1.60 14.88
CA THR A 543 -9.90 -1.32 15.16
C THR A 543 -10.84 -2.16 14.29
N ASN A 544 -10.59 -2.30 12.98
CA ASN A 544 -11.48 -3.08 12.10
C ASN A 544 -11.64 -4.53 12.55
N GLN A 545 -10.56 -5.17 13.02
CA GLN A 545 -10.60 -6.54 13.52
C GLN A 545 -11.44 -6.64 14.80
N ALA A 546 -11.24 -5.72 15.75
CA ALA A 546 -12.02 -5.65 16.98
C ALA A 546 -13.50 -5.35 16.70
N GLN A 547 -13.81 -4.42 15.78
CA GLN A 547 -15.18 -4.11 15.41
C GLN A 547 -15.87 -5.27 14.70
N PHE A 548 -15.17 -6.02 13.83
CA PHE A 548 -15.76 -7.23 13.23
C PHE A 548 -16.26 -8.22 14.28
N ALA A 549 -15.44 -8.47 15.32
CA ALA A 549 -15.84 -9.34 16.42
C ALA A 549 -16.99 -8.74 17.26
N MET A 550 -16.86 -7.50 17.72
CA MET A 550 -17.86 -6.88 18.60
C MET A 550 -19.20 -6.65 17.88
N GLU A 551 -19.20 -6.21 16.62
CA GLU A 551 -20.42 -6.06 15.83
C GLU A 551 -21.10 -7.41 15.58
N GLY A 552 -20.31 -8.48 15.35
CA GLY A 552 -20.84 -9.84 15.27
C GLY A 552 -21.47 -10.30 16.58
N ILE A 553 -20.89 -9.94 17.73
CA ILE A 553 -21.51 -10.17 19.05
C ILE A 553 -22.83 -9.41 19.17
N MET A 554 -22.90 -8.15 18.72
CA MET A 554 -24.13 -7.36 18.81
C MET A 554 -25.27 -7.98 17.98
N ASP A 555 -24.98 -8.50 16.79
CA ASP A 555 -25.99 -9.20 15.98
C ASP A 555 -26.47 -10.48 16.67
N LEU A 556 -25.55 -11.30 17.20
CA LEU A 556 -25.89 -12.50 17.97
C LEU A 556 -26.69 -12.17 19.25
N LEU A 557 -26.42 -11.01 19.87
CA LEU A 557 -27.16 -10.54 21.04
C LEU A 557 -28.56 -10.08 20.66
N ALA A 558 -28.71 -9.37 19.54
CA ALA A 558 -30.02 -8.97 19.01
C ALA A 558 -30.94 -10.18 18.83
N GLU A 559 -30.40 -11.25 18.22
CA GLU A 559 -31.14 -12.51 18.01
C GLU A 559 -31.57 -13.16 19.32
N ARG A 560 -30.69 -13.18 20.33
CA ARG A 560 -30.99 -13.80 21.64
C ARG A 560 -32.01 -13.02 22.46
N VAL A 561 -31.97 -11.69 22.39
CA VAL A 561 -32.91 -10.80 23.08
C VAL A 561 -34.23 -10.72 22.31
N GLY A 562 -34.22 -10.97 20.99
CA GLY A 562 -35.39 -10.92 20.13
C GLY A 562 -35.73 -9.50 19.66
N VAL A 563 -34.71 -8.71 19.30
CA VAL A 563 -34.84 -7.31 18.85
C VAL A 563 -34.10 -7.07 17.55
N ASP A 564 -34.36 -5.94 16.88
CA ASP A 564 -33.64 -5.57 15.67
C ASP A 564 -32.16 -5.27 15.95
N GLY A 565 -31.30 -5.51 14.95
CA GLY A 565 -29.87 -5.23 15.03
C GLY A 565 -29.56 -3.74 15.25
N TYR A 566 -30.39 -2.82 14.77
CA TYR A 566 -30.27 -1.39 15.09
C TYR A 566 -30.63 -1.12 16.54
N ASP A 567 -31.76 -1.67 17.02
CA ASP A 567 -32.28 -1.40 18.37
C ASP A 567 -31.30 -1.83 19.47
N ILE A 568 -30.66 -3.01 19.32
CA ILE A 568 -29.68 -3.47 20.31
C ILE A 568 -28.46 -2.54 20.38
N ARG A 569 -28.06 -1.94 19.26
CA ARG A 569 -26.94 -1.01 19.18
C ARG A 569 -27.31 0.34 19.79
N GLU A 570 -28.50 0.84 19.48
CA GLU A 570 -29.02 2.09 20.04
C GLU A 570 -29.11 2.02 21.58
N ARG A 571 -29.55 0.88 22.14
CA ARG A 571 -29.59 0.66 23.59
C ARG A 571 -28.22 0.76 24.26
N ASN A 572 -27.16 0.44 23.54
CA ASN A 572 -25.83 0.29 24.11
C ASN A 572 -24.85 1.38 23.67
N VAL A 573 -25.16 2.23 22.70
CA VAL A 573 -24.23 3.24 22.19
C VAL A 573 -23.77 4.20 23.29
N LEU A 574 -22.49 4.59 23.23
CA LEU A 574 -21.92 5.59 24.14
C LEU A 574 -22.59 6.96 23.96
N LEU A 575 -22.82 7.63 25.08
CA LEU A 575 -23.28 9.00 25.21
C LEU A 575 -22.22 9.88 25.89
N PRO A 576 -22.33 11.22 25.79
CA PRO A 576 -21.50 12.12 26.57
C PRO A 576 -21.59 11.78 28.07
N GLY A 577 -20.43 11.66 28.72
CA GLY A 577 -20.28 11.22 30.10
C GLY A 577 -19.94 9.74 30.26
N ASP A 578 -20.19 8.90 29.25
CA ASP A 578 -19.88 7.48 29.32
C ASP A 578 -18.37 7.21 29.18
N ALA A 579 -17.92 6.12 29.81
CA ALA A 579 -16.54 5.68 29.75
C ALA A 579 -16.34 4.68 28.59
N PHE A 580 -15.53 5.07 27.61
CA PHE A 580 -15.03 4.18 26.55
C PHE A 580 -14.26 2.99 27.15
N GLY A 581 -14.00 1.94 26.36
CA GLY A 581 -13.40 0.67 26.83
C GLY A 581 -12.26 0.83 27.84
N PRO A 582 -11.19 1.59 27.51
CA PRO A 582 -10.05 1.83 28.42
C PRO A 582 -10.31 2.76 29.62
N GLY A 583 -11.53 3.29 29.80
CA GLY A 583 -11.87 4.23 30.87
C GLY A 583 -11.90 5.71 30.48
N GLN A 584 -11.60 6.05 29.23
CA GLN A 584 -11.67 7.45 28.77
C GLN A 584 -13.12 7.93 28.75
N ILE A 585 -13.40 9.04 29.44
CA ILE A 585 -14.73 9.67 29.42
C ILE A 585 -14.94 10.40 28.09
N MET A 586 -16.01 10.05 27.38
CA MET A 586 -16.45 10.72 26.17
C MET A 586 -17.10 12.06 26.56
N ARG A 587 -16.54 13.17 26.10
CA ARG A 587 -17.00 14.53 26.47
C ARG A 587 -17.85 15.17 25.40
#